data_AF-A0A607VHG3-F1
#
_entry.id   AF-A0A607VHG3-F1
#
_cell.length_a   1.000
_cell.length_b   1.000
_cell.length_c   1.000
_cell.angle_alpha   90.00
_cell.angle_beta   90.00
_cell.angle_gamma   90.00
#
_symmetry.space_group_name_H-M   'P 1'
#
loop_
_entity.id
_entity.type
_entity.pdbx_description
1 polymer ?
#
loop_
_entity_poly.entity_id
_entity_poly.type
_entity_poly.pdbx_seq_one_letter_code
_entity_poly.pdbx_strand_id
1 'polypeptide(L)'
;MTKIWIDAGHGGKDSGASGNGLVEKNWVLTVAKQLQTELVKAGFEVGMTRTNDTFYELSDRAKKANSFKADLFISLHFNAGGGKGYEDYIYTSVPAATVEIQKIIHKNIIAKVTKHGMNDRGMKKANFAVLRETAMDAILLEAGFCDSTDALILEKKAYQTDYCLGIVSAVQEVFGAMVTKYRAGKYLTSDDAISGTNIKGYLEAGTKVFVYKETEKTLNLTTTKGVPGSWVLKTEVNTGKR
;
A
#
# COMPACT_ATOMS: atom_id res chain seq x y z
N MET A 1 -16.63 5.22 5.36
CA MET A 1 -15.59 4.53 4.59
C MET A 1 -14.27 4.99 5.13
N THR A 2 -13.31 4.09 5.35
CA THR A 2 -11.98 4.48 5.87
C THR A 2 -11.25 5.35 4.85
N LYS A 3 -10.71 6.47 5.32
CA LYS A 3 -10.07 7.52 4.54
C LYS A 3 -8.56 7.48 4.69
N ILE A 4 -7.83 7.30 3.61
CA ILE A 4 -6.36 7.28 3.61
C ILE A 4 -5.86 8.52 2.88
N TRP A 5 -4.93 9.25 3.49
CA TRP A 5 -4.26 10.37 2.84
C TRP A 5 -2.83 10.00 2.48
N ILE A 6 -2.49 10.12 1.20
CA ILE A 6 -1.13 9.91 0.70
C ILE A 6 -0.47 11.26 0.46
N ASP A 7 0.61 11.52 1.18
CA ASP A 7 1.47 12.67 0.92
C ASP A 7 2.65 12.25 0.02
N ALA A 8 2.64 12.73 -1.22
CA ALA A 8 3.80 12.61 -2.10
C ALA A 8 4.79 13.74 -1.74
N GLY A 9 5.90 13.39 -1.08
CA GLY A 9 6.92 14.32 -0.62
C GLY A 9 7.41 15.29 -1.72
N HIS A 10 7.89 16.47 -1.32
CA HIS A 10 8.48 17.46 -2.24
C HIS A 10 7.51 17.93 -3.35
N GLY A 11 8.03 18.38 -4.49
CA GLY A 11 7.26 18.83 -5.66
C GLY A 11 7.59 20.25 -6.09
N GLY A 12 7.34 20.57 -7.36
CA GLY A 12 7.58 21.89 -7.95
C GLY A 12 9.03 22.34 -7.75
N LYS A 13 9.21 23.45 -7.01
CA LYS A 13 10.51 24.05 -6.69
C LYS A 13 11.39 23.20 -5.77
N ASP A 14 10.82 22.25 -5.06
CA ASP A 14 11.54 21.35 -4.17
C ASP A 14 11.71 19.99 -4.86
N SER A 15 12.93 19.66 -5.24
CA SER A 15 13.25 18.37 -5.86
C SER A 15 13.26 17.20 -4.89
N GLY A 16 13.42 17.48 -3.59
CA GLY A 16 13.93 16.51 -2.62
C GLY A 16 15.32 16.03 -2.97
N ALA A 17 15.68 14.86 -2.45
CA ALA A 17 16.94 14.20 -2.71
C ALA A 17 17.10 13.83 -4.20
N SER A 18 18.34 13.89 -4.68
CA SER A 18 18.69 13.52 -6.06
C SER A 18 20.04 12.80 -6.07
N GLY A 19 20.11 11.69 -6.79
CA GLY A 19 21.28 10.83 -6.83
C GLY A 19 21.09 9.69 -7.82
N ASN A 20 22.17 9.28 -8.49
CA ASN A 20 22.15 8.14 -9.43
C ASN A 20 21.00 8.19 -10.46
N GLY A 21 20.65 9.38 -10.97
CA GLY A 21 19.58 9.57 -11.97
C GLY A 21 18.16 9.64 -11.40
N LEU A 22 17.97 9.38 -10.11
CA LEU A 22 16.70 9.52 -9.40
C LEU A 22 16.52 10.94 -8.88
N VAL A 23 15.27 11.42 -8.93
CA VAL A 23 14.82 12.68 -8.34
C VAL A 23 13.59 12.39 -7.50
N GLU A 24 13.64 12.73 -6.21
CA GLU A 24 12.68 12.28 -5.22
C GLU A 24 11.24 12.66 -5.57
N LYS A 25 11.01 13.94 -5.85
CA LYS A 25 9.68 14.42 -6.22
C LYS A 25 9.01 13.66 -7.37
N ASN A 26 9.80 13.12 -8.31
CA ASN A 26 9.28 12.39 -9.46
C ASN A 26 8.95 10.95 -9.07
N TRP A 27 9.89 10.28 -8.40
CA TRP A 27 9.72 8.90 -7.96
C TRP A 27 8.55 8.75 -6.99
N VAL A 28 8.49 9.62 -5.96
CA VAL A 28 7.43 9.57 -4.95
C VAL A 28 6.06 9.89 -5.54
N LEU A 29 5.97 10.75 -6.57
CA LEU A 29 4.70 11.00 -7.27
C LEU A 29 4.23 9.77 -8.05
N THR A 30 5.14 9.06 -8.72
CA THR A 30 4.83 7.81 -9.42
C THR A 30 4.31 6.76 -8.45
N VAL A 31 5.02 6.54 -7.35
CA VAL A 31 4.65 5.54 -6.34
C VAL A 31 3.36 5.92 -5.61
N ALA A 32 3.16 7.20 -5.28
CA ALA A 32 1.93 7.66 -4.65
C ALA A 32 0.68 7.41 -5.51
N LYS A 33 0.77 7.63 -6.83
CA LYS A 33 -0.33 7.35 -7.77
C LYS A 33 -0.64 5.85 -7.87
N GLN A 34 0.39 5.02 -7.88
CA GLN A 34 0.24 3.56 -7.86
C GLN A 34 -0.44 3.13 -6.54
N LEU A 35 0.06 3.61 -5.40
CA LEU A 35 -0.51 3.32 -4.09
C LEU A 35 -1.98 3.77 -3.98
N GLN A 36 -2.31 4.97 -4.48
CA GLN A 36 -3.70 5.44 -4.52
C GLN A 36 -4.60 4.46 -5.27
N THR A 37 -4.16 4.03 -6.46
CA THR A 37 -4.93 3.09 -7.29
C THR A 37 -5.19 1.78 -6.54
N GLU A 38 -4.18 1.22 -5.89
CA GLU A 38 -4.31 -0.05 -5.17
C GLU A 38 -5.13 0.06 -3.87
N LEU A 39 -5.02 1.16 -3.14
CA LEU A 39 -5.88 1.41 -1.96
C LEU A 39 -7.34 1.64 -2.35
N VAL A 40 -7.62 2.35 -3.44
CA VAL A 40 -8.99 2.50 -3.96
C VAL A 40 -9.58 1.14 -4.35
N LYS A 41 -8.81 0.30 -5.06
CA LYS A 41 -9.21 -1.08 -5.39
C LYS A 41 -9.48 -1.92 -4.13
N ALA A 42 -8.74 -1.67 -3.06
CA ALA A 42 -8.90 -2.32 -1.77
C ALA A 42 -10.10 -1.80 -0.94
N GLY A 43 -10.85 -0.81 -1.43
CA GLY A 43 -12.09 -0.32 -0.82
C GLY A 43 -11.93 0.91 0.08
N PHE A 44 -10.80 1.61 -0.01
CA PHE A 44 -10.54 2.84 0.76
C PHE A 44 -10.91 4.10 -0.03
N GLU A 45 -11.32 5.15 0.68
CA GLU A 45 -11.41 6.50 0.12
C GLU A 45 -10.03 7.14 0.20
N VAL A 46 -9.42 7.54 -0.92
CA VAL A 46 -8.00 7.93 -0.93
C VAL A 46 -7.80 9.33 -1.50
N GLY A 47 -7.25 10.23 -0.66
CA GLY A 47 -6.82 11.57 -1.04
C GLY A 47 -5.30 11.64 -1.24
N MET A 48 -4.83 12.68 -1.94
CA MET A 48 -3.41 12.94 -2.16
C MET A 48 -3.05 14.41 -1.94
N THR A 49 -1.88 14.68 -1.36
CA THR A 49 -1.35 16.06 -1.26
C THR A 49 -1.22 16.72 -2.64
N ARG A 50 -0.67 15.99 -3.62
CA ARG A 50 -0.48 16.45 -5.00
C ARG A 50 -0.63 15.29 -6.00
N THR A 51 -1.19 15.58 -7.16
CA THR A 51 -1.35 14.62 -8.29
C THR A 51 -0.51 15.00 -9.52
N ASN A 52 0.22 16.12 -9.43
CA ASN A 52 1.15 16.64 -10.43
C ASN A 52 2.40 17.21 -9.72
N ASP A 53 3.30 17.85 -10.47
CA ASP A 53 4.51 18.45 -9.94
C ASP A 53 4.27 19.82 -9.29
N THR A 54 3.47 19.84 -8.22
CA THR A 54 3.16 21.05 -7.45
C THR A 54 3.84 20.99 -6.07
N PHE A 55 4.45 22.10 -5.67
CA PHE A 55 4.99 22.28 -4.34
C PHE A 55 3.89 22.65 -3.32
N TYR A 56 3.95 22.06 -2.13
CA TYR A 56 3.16 22.47 -0.96
C TYR A 56 4.07 22.60 0.26
N GLU A 57 3.86 23.66 1.04
CA GLU A 57 4.51 23.85 2.34
C GLU A 57 4.09 22.76 3.32
N LEU A 58 4.97 22.36 4.24
CA LEU A 58 4.76 21.20 5.13
C LEU A 58 3.43 21.28 5.89
N SER A 59 3.11 22.43 6.48
CA SER A 59 1.85 22.64 7.20
C SER A 59 0.62 22.55 6.30
N ASP A 60 0.72 22.91 5.02
CA ASP A 60 -0.41 22.81 4.09
C ASP A 60 -0.69 21.36 3.70
N ARG A 61 0.33 20.50 3.67
CA ARG A 61 0.17 19.05 3.49
C ARG A 61 -0.67 18.46 4.63
N ALA A 62 -0.32 18.81 5.87
CA ALA A 62 -1.07 18.38 7.06
C ALA A 62 -2.50 18.95 7.08
N LYS A 63 -2.68 20.25 6.77
CA LYS A 63 -4.02 20.87 6.68
C LYS A 63 -4.92 20.18 5.67
N LYS A 64 -4.41 19.78 4.51
CA LYS A 64 -5.19 19.05 3.50
C LYS A 64 -5.66 17.69 4.04
N ALA A 65 -4.78 16.92 4.67
CA ALA A 65 -5.13 15.65 5.30
C ALA A 65 -6.18 15.82 6.42
N ASN A 66 -6.01 16.85 7.26
CA ASN A 66 -6.95 17.19 8.33
C ASN A 66 -8.32 17.59 7.76
N SER A 67 -8.34 18.39 6.68
CA SER A 67 -9.58 18.81 6.01
C SER A 67 -10.30 17.64 5.34
N PHE A 68 -9.54 16.68 4.80
CA PHE A 68 -10.09 15.42 4.26
C PHE A 68 -10.66 14.51 5.36
N LYS A 69 -10.29 14.75 6.62
CA LYS A 69 -10.61 13.91 7.78
C LYS A 69 -10.09 12.49 7.60
N ALA A 70 -8.81 12.38 7.20
CA ALA A 70 -8.17 11.08 7.03
C ALA A 70 -8.14 10.29 8.35
N ASP A 71 -8.25 8.97 8.26
CA ASP A 71 -8.02 8.04 9.36
C ASP A 71 -6.53 7.64 9.47
N LEU A 72 -5.79 7.70 8.35
CA LEU A 72 -4.34 7.49 8.30
C LEU A 72 -3.68 8.42 7.30
N PHE A 73 -2.57 9.03 7.70
CA PHE A 73 -1.66 9.79 6.85
C PHE A 73 -0.39 8.99 6.55
N ILE A 74 -0.04 8.87 5.26
CA ILE A 74 1.15 8.16 4.78
C ILE A 74 1.96 9.12 3.90
N SER A 75 3.12 9.56 4.40
CA SER A 75 4.07 10.35 3.61
C SER A 75 5.12 9.47 2.95
N LEU A 76 5.32 9.65 1.65
CA LEU A 76 6.22 8.85 0.83
C LEU A 76 7.44 9.65 0.42
N HIS A 77 8.60 9.09 0.74
CA HIS A 77 9.92 9.66 0.50
C HIS A 77 10.91 8.59 0.03
N PHE A 78 12.09 9.04 -0.39
CA PHE A 78 13.29 8.23 -0.34
C PHE A 78 14.43 9.05 0.26
N ASN A 79 15.42 8.37 0.82
CA ASN A 79 16.45 9.01 1.60
C ASN A 79 17.74 9.28 0.79
N ALA A 80 18.66 10.02 1.38
CA ALA A 80 20.03 10.26 0.95
C ALA A 80 20.94 10.48 2.17
N GLY A 81 22.22 10.78 1.97
CA GLY A 81 23.18 11.05 3.02
C GLY A 81 24.00 9.84 3.48
N GLY A 82 24.27 8.89 2.58
CA GLY A 82 25.22 7.79 2.84
C GLY A 82 24.69 6.59 3.62
N GLY A 83 23.37 6.32 3.54
CA GLY A 83 22.73 5.12 4.09
C GLY A 83 22.37 4.07 3.03
N LYS A 84 21.79 2.94 3.49
CA LYS A 84 21.21 1.90 2.63
C LYS A 84 20.11 1.13 3.37
N GLY A 85 18.93 1.01 2.77
CA GLY A 85 17.76 0.30 3.28
C GLY A 85 16.51 1.15 3.46
N TYR A 86 15.38 0.47 3.68
CA TYR A 86 14.09 1.05 4.06
C TYR A 86 14.06 1.42 5.55
N GLU A 87 13.43 2.53 5.87
CA GLU A 87 13.10 2.96 7.24
C GLU A 87 11.77 3.72 7.27
N ASP A 88 11.15 3.80 8.44
CA ASP A 88 9.95 4.60 8.64
C ASP A 88 9.95 5.35 9.96
N TYR A 89 9.16 6.42 9.98
CA TYR A 89 9.10 7.37 11.07
C TYR A 89 7.67 7.65 11.48
N ILE A 90 7.42 7.63 12.78
CA ILE A 90 6.26 8.27 13.40
C ILE A 90 6.71 9.46 14.26
N TYR A 91 5.76 10.30 14.70
CA TYR A 91 6.11 11.42 15.56
C TYR A 91 6.67 10.95 16.91
N THR A 92 7.55 11.76 17.51
CA THR A 92 8.24 11.44 18.78
C THR A 92 7.29 11.11 19.93
N SER A 93 6.15 11.80 20.01
CA SER A 93 5.12 11.57 21.03
C SER A 93 3.79 11.24 20.36
N VAL A 94 3.37 9.98 20.47
CA VAL A 94 2.16 9.44 19.83
C VAL A 94 1.47 8.44 20.77
N PRO A 95 0.16 8.22 20.60
CA PRO A 95 -0.55 7.14 21.28
C PRO A 95 0.04 5.75 20.97
N ALA A 96 -0.23 4.78 21.85
CA ALA A 96 0.18 3.39 21.63
C ALA A 96 -0.40 2.80 20.33
N ALA A 97 -1.61 3.23 19.93
CA ALA A 97 -2.24 2.81 18.67
C ALA A 97 -1.37 3.13 17.44
N THR A 98 -0.80 4.34 17.36
CA THR A 98 0.09 4.73 16.25
C THR A 98 1.36 3.87 16.20
N VAL A 99 1.87 3.46 17.36
CA VAL A 99 3.03 2.56 17.44
C VAL A 99 2.70 1.17 16.89
N GLU A 100 1.51 0.63 17.20
CA GLU A 100 1.06 -0.65 16.64
C GLU A 100 0.81 -0.55 15.12
N ILE A 101 0.27 0.58 14.65
CA ILE A 101 0.13 0.85 13.21
C ILE A 101 1.50 0.85 12.52
N GLN A 102 2.51 1.51 13.10
CA GLN A 102 3.87 1.50 12.57
C GLN A 102 4.41 0.07 12.45
N LYS A 103 4.27 -0.74 13.51
CA LYS A 103 4.71 -2.15 13.50
C LYS A 103 4.07 -2.95 12.36
N ILE A 104 2.76 -2.80 12.16
CA ILE A 104 2.02 -3.49 11.10
C ILE A 104 2.50 -3.04 9.71
N ILE A 105 2.66 -1.72 9.51
CA ILE A 105 3.13 -1.15 8.23
C ILE A 105 4.55 -1.62 7.92
N HIS A 106 5.47 -1.45 8.87
CA HIS A 106 6.86 -1.84 8.75
C HIS A 106 6.99 -3.33 8.37
N LYS A 107 6.37 -4.22 9.16
CA LYS A 107 6.39 -5.67 8.93
C LYS A 107 5.92 -6.04 7.52
N ASN A 108 4.81 -5.48 7.07
CA ASN A 108 4.22 -5.83 5.77
C ASN A 108 5.05 -5.30 4.58
N ILE A 109 5.67 -4.12 4.72
CA ILE A 109 6.59 -3.59 3.70
C ILE A 109 7.84 -4.46 3.63
N ILE A 110 8.53 -4.68 4.77
CA ILE A 110 9.75 -5.49 4.85
C ILE A 110 9.56 -6.89 4.26
N ALA A 111 8.43 -7.54 4.54
CA ALA A 111 8.10 -8.87 3.99
C ALA A 111 8.06 -8.91 2.45
N LYS A 112 7.84 -7.77 1.78
CA LYS A 112 7.77 -7.69 0.31
C LYS A 112 9.02 -7.10 -0.32
N VAL A 113 9.70 -6.18 0.36
CA VAL A 113 10.82 -5.43 -0.24
C VAL A 113 12.18 -6.13 -0.08
N THR A 114 12.36 -6.93 0.96
CA THR A 114 13.65 -7.61 1.25
C THR A 114 14.10 -8.57 0.16
N LYS A 115 13.16 -9.24 -0.54
CA LYS A 115 13.47 -10.10 -1.69
C LYS A 115 14.16 -9.37 -2.86
N HIS A 116 14.07 -8.04 -2.90
CA HIS A 116 14.76 -7.20 -3.89
C HIS A 116 16.17 -6.80 -3.45
N GLY A 117 16.62 -7.23 -2.27
CA GLY A 117 17.89 -6.82 -1.66
C GLY A 117 17.81 -5.51 -0.88
N MET A 118 16.60 -5.02 -0.57
CA MET A 118 16.41 -3.83 0.26
C MET A 118 16.64 -4.19 1.73
N ASN A 119 17.56 -3.48 2.38
CA ASN A 119 17.87 -3.69 3.79
C ASN A 119 16.76 -3.13 4.68
N ASP A 120 16.57 -3.73 5.85
CA ASP A 120 15.73 -3.19 6.91
C ASP A 120 16.58 -2.33 7.87
N ARG A 121 16.23 -1.05 8.02
CA ARG A 121 16.88 -0.11 8.95
C ARG A 121 16.01 0.22 10.17
N GLY A 122 14.88 -0.46 10.31
CA GLY A 122 14.00 -0.41 11.46
C GLY A 122 13.03 0.78 11.48
N MET A 123 12.13 0.67 12.44
CA MET A 123 11.16 1.71 12.82
C MET A 123 11.82 2.79 13.66
N LYS A 124 11.52 4.06 13.36
CA LYS A 124 12.12 5.22 14.01
C LYS A 124 11.07 6.24 14.43
N LYS A 125 11.52 7.24 15.18
CA LYS A 125 10.71 8.41 15.55
C LYS A 125 11.47 9.69 15.21
N ALA A 126 10.75 10.68 14.71
CA ALA A 126 11.33 11.99 14.36
C ALA A 126 10.32 13.13 14.52
N ASN A 127 10.82 14.36 14.61
CA ASN A 127 10.00 15.57 14.78
C ASN A 127 9.65 16.23 13.42
N PHE A 128 9.16 15.43 12.47
CA PHE A 128 8.76 15.95 11.16
C PHE A 128 7.43 16.70 11.23
N ALA A 129 7.37 17.88 10.62
CA ALA A 129 6.19 18.74 10.67
C ALA A 129 4.92 18.04 10.17
N VAL A 130 5.02 17.29 9.07
CA VAL A 130 3.89 16.55 8.49
C VAL A 130 3.35 15.46 9.41
N LEU A 131 4.17 14.91 10.33
CA LEU A 131 3.72 13.91 11.31
C LEU A 131 3.16 14.57 12.58
N ARG A 132 3.72 15.73 12.95
CA ARG A 132 3.34 16.47 14.15
C ARG A 132 2.04 17.26 13.97
N GLU A 133 1.78 17.77 12.76
CA GLU A 133 0.68 18.72 12.49
C GLU A 133 -0.58 18.03 11.92
N THR A 134 -0.50 16.74 11.62
CA THR A 134 -1.66 15.90 11.28
C THR A 134 -2.44 15.50 12.53
N ALA A 135 -3.76 15.50 12.43
CA ALA A 135 -4.68 15.19 13.54
C ALA A 135 -4.99 13.69 13.68
N MET A 136 -4.59 12.86 12.73
CA MET A 136 -4.79 11.41 12.69
C MET A 136 -3.45 10.67 12.86
N ASP A 137 -3.51 9.32 12.93
CA ASP A 137 -2.31 8.49 12.90
C ASP A 137 -1.50 8.77 11.63
N ALA A 138 -0.19 8.95 11.79
CA ALA A 138 0.67 9.41 10.70
C ALA A 138 2.00 8.65 10.68
N ILE A 139 2.43 8.29 9.48
CA ILE A 139 3.72 7.65 9.23
C ILE A 139 4.40 8.26 8.01
N LEU A 140 5.73 8.38 8.05
CA LEU A 140 6.58 8.75 6.92
C LEU A 140 7.46 7.57 6.56
N LEU A 141 7.53 7.25 5.29
CA LEU A 141 8.21 6.07 4.76
C LEU A 141 9.36 6.49 3.85
N GLU A 142 10.57 6.03 4.17
CA GLU A 142 11.77 6.20 3.36
C GLU A 142 12.06 4.91 2.59
N ALA A 143 11.80 4.93 1.28
CA ALA A 143 11.79 3.71 0.48
C ALA A 143 13.19 3.11 0.21
N GLY A 144 14.28 3.76 0.58
CA GLY A 144 15.66 3.40 0.24
C GLY A 144 16.51 4.66 0.01
N PHE A 145 17.80 4.51 -0.28
CA PHE A 145 18.73 5.64 -0.42
C PHE A 145 19.14 5.89 -1.89
N CYS A 146 18.78 7.04 -2.46
CA CYS A 146 19.06 7.34 -3.87
C CYS A 146 20.54 7.54 -4.19
N ASP A 147 21.37 7.86 -3.21
CA ASP A 147 22.81 8.07 -3.31
C ASP A 147 23.63 6.80 -3.01
N SER A 148 22.96 5.65 -2.95
CA SER A 148 23.56 4.34 -2.66
C SER A 148 23.24 3.31 -3.75
N THR A 149 23.66 2.06 -3.54
CA THR A 149 23.26 0.93 -4.40
C THR A 149 21.76 0.62 -4.36
N ASP A 150 21.00 1.19 -3.43
CA ASP A 150 19.53 1.12 -3.43
C ASP A 150 18.92 1.82 -4.65
N ALA A 151 19.62 2.76 -5.30
CA ALA A 151 19.12 3.43 -6.50
C ALA A 151 18.69 2.42 -7.58
N LEU A 152 19.50 1.37 -7.79
CA LEU A 152 19.19 0.28 -8.73
C LEU A 152 17.97 -0.56 -8.30
N ILE A 153 17.63 -0.57 -7.01
CA ILE A 153 16.46 -1.25 -6.48
C ILE A 153 15.22 -0.34 -6.66
N LEU A 154 15.34 0.94 -6.31
CA LEU A 154 14.30 1.97 -6.43
C LEU A 154 13.81 2.12 -7.88
N GLU A 155 14.68 1.99 -8.87
CA GLU A 155 14.31 2.05 -10.30
C GLU A 155 13.44 0.87 -10.77
N LYS A 156 13.52 -0.29 -10.10
CA LYS A 156 12.80 -1.49 -10.52
C LYS A 156 11.29 -1.31 -10.32
N LYS A 157 10.52 -1.49 -11.39
CA LYS A 157 9.04 -1.50 -11.32
C LYS A 157 8.48 -2.60 -10.41
N ALA A 158 9.17 -3.75 -10.34
CA ALA A 158 8.82 -4.81 -9.41
C ALA A 158 8.95 -4.35 -7.94
N TYR A 159 10.01 -3.60 -7.61
CA TYR A 159 10.21 -3.03 -6.27
C TYR A 159 9.12 -2.03 -5.92
N GLN A 160 8.86 -1.04 -6.80
CA GLN A 160 7.81 -0.04 -6.61
C GLN A 160 6.44 -0.68 -6.36
N THR A 161 6.14 -1.76 -7.08
CA THR A 161 4.89 -2.52 -6.95
C THR A 161 4.81 -3.26 -5.62
N ASP A 162 5.85 -4.01 -5.26
CA ASP A 162 5.89 -4.75 -3.98
C ASP A 162 5.88 -3.81 -2.77
N TYR A 163 6.54 -2.65 -2.86
CA TYR A 163 6.47 -1.58 -1.87
C TYR A 163 5.05 -1.07 -1.67
N CYS A 164 4.34 -0.71 -2.76
CA CYS A 164 2.94 -0.30 -2.69
C CYS A 164 2.04 -1.39 -2.11
N LEU A 165 2.21 -2.64 -2.55
CA LEU A 165 1.42 -3.76 -2.04
C LEU A 165 1.68 -4.02 -0.55
N GLY A 166 2.88 -3.73 -0.05
CA GLY A 166 3.21 -3.85 1.38
C GLY A 166 2.41 -2.87 2.21
N ILE A 167 2.35 -1.62 1.75
CA ILE A 167 1.52 -0.58 2.37
C ILE A 167 0.04 -0.99 2.30
N VAL A 168 -0.46 -1.46 1.16
CA VAL A 168 -1.87 -1.88 1.02
C VAL A 168 -2.22 -3.02 1.97
N SER A 169 -1.38 -4.05 2.06
CA SER A 169 -1.58 -5.16 3.00
C SER A 169 -1.64 -4.67 4.45
N ALA A 170 -0.77 -3.74 4.82
CA ALA A 170 -0.77 -3.15 6.15
C ALA A 170 -2.05 -2.34 6.44
N VAL A 171 -2.47 -1.45 5.55
CA VAL A 171 -3.69 -0.63 5.74
C VAL A 171 -4.92 -1.53 5.86
N GLN A 172 -4.96 -2.62 5.09
CA GLN A 172 -6.01 -3.63 5.20
C GLN A 172 -6.02 -4.37 6.55
N GLU A 173 -4.84 -4.66 7.10
CA GLU A 173 -4.69 -5.28 8.43
C GLU A 173 -5.09 -4.32 9.55
N VAL A 174 -4.66 -3.05 9.48
CA VAL A 174 -4.96 -2.02 10.48
C VAL A 174 -6.45 -1.69 10.55
N PHE A 175 -7.04 -1.29 9.43
CA PHE A 175 -8.39 -0.71 9.45
C PHE A 175 -9.49 -1.73 9.22
N GLY A 176 -9.12 -3.00 9.11
CA GLY A 176 -10.08 -4.08 8.97
C GLY A 176 -11.11 -3.77 7.90
N ALA A 177 -10.71 -3.15 6.78
CA ALA A 177 -11.54 -3.05 5.58
C ALA A 177 -11.78 -4.48 5.12
N MET A 178 -12.72 -5.12 5.79
CA MET A 178 -13.14 -6.49 5.69
C MET A 178 -14.48 -6.45 4.99
N VAL A 179 -14.61 -7.19 3.89
CA VAL A 179 -15.80 -8.03 3.82
C VAL A 179 -15.39 -9.37 4.38
N THR A 180 -15.81 -9.61 5.61
CA THR A 180 -15.90 -10.94 6.23
C THR A 180 -17.30 -11.46 5.93
N LYS A 181 -17.45 -12.24 4.84
CA LYS A 181 -18.47 -13.30 4.75
C LYS A 181 -17.89 -14.50 4.04
N TYR A 182 -17.55 -15.52 4.82
CA TYR A 182 -17.35 -16.87 4.29
C TYR A 182 -18.71 -17.44 3.90
N ARG A 183 -18.89 -17.79 2.63
CA ARG A 183 -19.74 -18.92 2.23
C ARG A 183 -18.83 -19.97 1.60
N ALA A 184 -18.71 -21.12 2.26
CA ALA A 184 -18.36 -22.34 1.55
C ALA A 184 -19.55 -22.67 0.63
N GLY A 185 -19.39 -22.47 -0.67
CA GLY A 185 -20.24 -23.08 -1.69
C GLY A 185 -19.61 -24.41 -2.10
N LYS A 186 -20.40 -25.49 -2.18
CA LYS A 186 -19.93 -26.81 -2.64
C LYS A 186 -19.46 -26.72 -4.09
N TYR A 187 -18.17 -26.94 -4.33
CA TYR A 187 -17.70 -27.48 -5.61
C TYR A 187 -16.79 -28.66 -5.27
N LEU A 188 -17.30 -29.87 -5.48
CA LEU A 188 -16.69 -31.11 -5.02
C LEU A 188 -15.99 -31.89 -6.14
N THR A 189 -16.32 -31.68 -7.41
CA THR A 189 -15.70 -32.42 -8.53
C THR A 189 -15.63 -31.60 -9.84
N SER A 190 -14.83 -32.10 -10.79
CA SER A 190 -14.62 -31.56 -12.14
C SER A 190 -15.87 -31.50 -13.02
N ASP A 191 -16.89 -32.33 -12.75
CA ASP A 191 -18.09 -32.44 -13.58
C ASP A 191 -19.04 -31.26 -13.37
N ASP A 192 -19.01 -30.61 -12.20
CA ASP A 192 -19.82 -29.43 -11.89
C ASP A 192 -19.37 -28.18 -12.70
N ALA A 193 -18.10 -28.12 -13.10
CA ALA A 193 -17.51 -27.01 -13.86
C ALA A 193 -17.90 -27.00 -15.35
N ILE A 194 -18.37 -28.13 -15.89
CA ILE A 194 -18.61 -28.33 -17.33
C ILE A 194 -19.98 -27.78 -17.78
N SER A 195 -20.86 -27.37 -16.86
CA SER A 195 -22.25 -26.97 -17.21
C SER A 195 -22.47 -25.53 -17.72
N GLY A 196 -21.44 -24.69 -17.87
CA GLY A 196 -21.49 -23.41 -18.63
C GLY A 196 -22.27 -22.27 -17.93
N THR A 197 -21.94 -20.98 -18.04
CA THR A 197 -21.34 -20.22 -19.14
C THR A 197 -20.67 -18.94 -18.60
N ASN A 198 -19.51 -18.57 -19.19
CA ASN A 198 -18.82 -17.28 -19.25
C ASN A 198 -18.11 -16.66 -18.01
N ILE A 199 -16.77 -16.72 -18.05
CA ILE A 199 -15.87 -15.68 -17.52
C ILE A 199 -14.71 -15.50 -18.52
N LYS A 200 -14.32 -14.25 -18.81
CA LYS A 200 -13.03 -13.93 -19.44
C LYS A 200 -11.93 -14.12 -18.40
N GLY A 201 -11.35 -15.32 -18.37
CA GLY A 201 -10.21 -15.69 -17.52
C GLY A 201 -10.30 -17.17 -17.14
N TYR A 202 -9.36 -18.00 -17.62
CA TYR A 202 -9.37 -19.44 -17.40
C TYR A 202 -8.75 -19.82 -16.04
N LEU A 203 -9.42 -20.68 -15.28
CA LEU A 203 -8.80 -21.53 -14.27
C LEU A 203 -8.81 -22.97 -14.80
N GLU A 204 -7.69 -23.66 -14.67
CA GLU A 204 -7.58 -25.06 -15.10
C GLU A 204 -8.52 -25.95 -14.28
N ALA A 205 -9.12 -26.94 -14.94
CA ALA A 205 -10.01 -27.90 -14.29
C ALA A 205 -9.29 -28.60 -13.12
N GLY A 206 -9.95 -28.66 -11.96
CA GLY A 206 -9.38 -29.25 -10.73
C GLY A 206 -8.64 -28.28 -9.80
N THR A 207 -8.55 -26.99 -10.14
CA THR A 207 -7.92 -25.98 -9.28
C THR A 207 -8.72 -25.77 -7.98
N LYS A 208 -8.11 -26.09 -6.82
CA LYS A 208 -8.67 -25.73 -5.51
C LYS A 208 -8.48 -24.23 -5.27
N VAL A 209 -9.57 -23.48 -5.17
CA VAL A 209 -9.56 -22.04 -4.90
C VAL A 209 -10.36 -21.73 -3.64
N PHE A 210 -9.78 -20.93 -2.75
CA PHE A 210 -10.38 -20.38 -1.55
C PHE A 210 -10.58 -18.88 -1.75
N VAL A 211 -11.66 -18.34 -1.18
CA VAL A 211 -11.80 -16.90 -1.02
C VAL A 211 -11.06 -16.51 0.26
N TYR A 212 -9.96 -15.79 0.10
CA TYR A 212 -9.20 -15.23 1.21
C TYR A 212 -9.87 -13.96 1.76
N LYS A 213 -10.42 -13.12 0.87
CA LYS A 213 -11.06 -11.84 1.22
C LYS A 213 -12.11 -11.43 0.19
N GLU A 214 -13.13 -10.71 0.62
CA GLU A 214 -14.15 -10.12 -0.25
C GLU A 214 -14.15 -8.58 -0.09
N THR A 215 -14.59 -7.84 -1.12
CA THR A 215 -15.00 -6.42 -1.04
C THR A 215 -16.41 -6.27 -1.60
N GLU A 216 -16.94 -5.06 -1.77
CA GLU A 216 -18.23 -4.87 -2.48
C GLU A 216 -18.17 -5.39 -3.93
N LYS A 217 -17.06 -5.16 -4.64
CA LYS A 217 -16.93 -5.39 -6.09
C LYS A 217 -15.99 -6.54 -6.46
N THR A 218 -15.12 -6.98 -5.56
CA THR A 218 -14.04 -7.93 -5.87
C THR A 218 -13.92 -9.07 -4.85
N LEU A 219 -13.27 -10.15 -5.25
CA LEU A 219 -12.89 -11.31 -4.44
C LEU A 219 -11.37 -11.51 -4.53
N ASN A 220 -10.70 -11.83 -3.42
CA ASN A 220 -9.32 -12.27 -3.39
C ASN A 220 -9.29 -13.80 -3.33
N LEU A 221 -8.84 -14.42 -4.41
CA LEU A 221 -8.82 -15.86 -4.64
C LEU A 221 -7.43 -16.42 -4.42
N THR A 222 -7.30 -17.46 -3.60
CA THR A 222 -6.03 -18.13 -3.30
C THR A 222 -6.16 -19.64 -3.46
N THR A 223 -5.07 -20.35 -3.75
CA THR A 223 -5.05 -21.82 -3.75
C THR A 223 -4.57 -22.40 -2.42
N THR A 224 -4.14 -21.54 -1.48
CA THR A 224 -3.61 -21.95 -0.17
C THR A 224 -4.43 -21.35 0.95
N LYS A 225 -4.96 -22.20 1.84
CA LYS A 225 -5.79 -21.78 2.97
C LYS A 225 -5.02 -20.80 3.86
N GLY A 226 -5.61 -19.64 4.11
CA GLY A 226 -5.01 -18.61 4.98
C GLY A 226 -3.94 -17.74 4.33
N VAL A 227 -3.70 -17.86 3.03
CA VAL A 227 -2.71 -17.06 2.29
C VAL A 227 -3.41 -16.17 1.26
N PRO A 228 -3.11 -14.87 1.13
CA PRO A 228 -3.68 -14.03 0.07
C PRO A 228 -3.33 -14.52 -1.34
N GLY A 229 -4.22 -14.29 -2.30
CA GLY A 229 -3.98 -14.55 -3.73
C GLY A 229 -4.44 -13.41 -4.64
N SER A 230 -5.04 -13.72 -5.80
CA SER A 230 -5.37 -12.77 -6.87
C SER A 230 -6.76 -12.15 -6.72
N TRP A 231 -6.91 -10.86 -7.07
CA TRP A 231 -8.20 -10.18 -7.06
C TRP A 231 -8.97 -10.36 -8.37
N VAL A 232 -10.27 -10.65 -8.30
CA VAL A 232 -11.20 -10.77 -9.44
C VAL A 232 -12.49 -9.98 -9.19
N LEU A 233 -13.20 -9.51 -10.21
CA LEU A 233 -14.50 -8.84 -10.02
C LEU A 233 -15.59 -9.87 -9.69
N LYS A 234 -16.55 -9.50 -8.83
CA LYS A 234 -17.70 -10.38 -8.54
C LYS A 234 -18.59 -10.62 -9.77
N THR A 235 -18.63 -9.67 -10.70
CA THR A 235 -19.31 -9.84 -11.99
C THR A 235 -18.65 -10.88 -12.88
N GLU A 236 -17.39 -11.22 -12.58
CA GLU A 236 -16.59 -12.24 -13.26
C GLU A 236 -16.60 -13.56 -12.48
N VAL A 237 -17.44 -13.74 -11.45
CA VAL A 237 -17.52 -14.98 -10.67
C VAL A 237 -18.97 -15.37 -10.44
N ASN A 238 -19.41 -16.50 -10.99
CA ASN A 238 -20.78 -16.98 -10.82
C ASN A 238 -20.95 -17.59 -9.41
N THR A 239 -21.43 -16.81 -8.45
CA THR A 239 -21.79 -17.31 -7.12
C THR A 239 -23.20 -17.92 -7.16
N GLY A 240 -23.35 -19.09 -7.78
CA GLY A 240 -24.61 -19.82 -7.81
C GLY A 240 -25.13 -20.05 -6.37
N LYS A 241 -26.35 -19.58 -6.08
CA LYS A 241 -27.06 -19.97 -4.86
C LYS A 241 -27.55 -21.40 -5.01
N ARG A 242 -27.04 -22.31 -4.18
CA ARG A 242 -27.83 -23.42 -3.64
C ARG A 242 -27.94 -23.19 -2.13
#